data_AF-A0A9E6VP56-F1
#
_entry.id   AF-A0A9E6VP56-F1
#
_cell.length_a   1.000
_cell.length_b   1.000
_cell.length_c   1.000
_cell.angle_alpha   90.00
_cell.angle_beta   90.00
_cell.angle_gamma   90.00
#
_symmetry.space_group_name_H-M   'P 1'
#
loop_
_entity.id
_entity.type
_entity.pdbx_description
1 polymer ?
#
loop_
_entity_poly.entity_id
_entity_poly.type
_entity_poly.pdbx_seq_one_letter_code
_entity_poly.pdbx_strand_id
1 'polypeptide(L)'
;MKKNLYLFLGLLPLSVVTADAQTATFNFTGSMQTFTVPCGVDTVFVQSWGAQGGSGATGGNSASGGSGGLGGYAEGWLLVTPAQTLNIFVGGQGATPTAGFNGGGNGGSQNAGGGGGASDIRVGGTAEANRVITAGTRRL
;
A
#
# COMPACT_ATOMS: atom_id res chain seq x y z
N MET A 1 -8.49 59.33 -17.41
CA MET A 1 -9.25 58.54 -16.42
C MET A 1 -8.27 57.73 -15.59
N LYS A 2 -8.07 58.03 -14.30
CA LYS A 2 -7.18 57.25 -13.43
C LYS A 2 -7.97 56.05 -12.88
N LYS A 3 -7.50 54.83 -13.15
CA LYS A 3 -8.07 53.59 -12.62
C LYS A 3 -7.20 53.14 -11.44
N ASN A 4 -7.74 53.11 -10.24
CA ASN A 4 -7.04 52.60 -9.06
C ASN A 4 -7.39 51.13 -8.86
N LEU A 5 -6.39 50.31 -8.56
CA LEU A 5 -6.52 48.90 -8.22
C LEU A 5 -6.24 48.75 -6.73
N TYR A 6 -7.18 48.17 -5.99
CA TYR A 6 -7.03 47.88 -4.56
C TYR A 6 -6.90 46.37 -4.38
N LEU A 7 -5.83 45.93 -3.71
CA LEU A 7 -5.62 44.53 -3.34
C LEU A 7 -5.88 44.40 -1.84
N PHE A 8 -6.96 43.71 -1.47
CA PHE A 8 -7.23 43.33 -0.09
C PHE A 8 -6.49 42.00 0.19
N LEU A 9 -5.45 42.02 1.02
CA LEU A 9 -4.98 40.81 1.68
C LEU A 9 -5.80 40.62 2.96
N GLY A 10 -6.81 39.76 2.92
CA GLY A 10 -7.47 39.29 4.13
C GLY A 10 -6.47 38.48 4.95
N LEU A 11 -6.19 38.90 6.19
CA LEU A 11 -5.40 38.12 7.12
C LEU A 11 -6.22 36.88 7.50
N LEU A 12 -5.92 35.73 6.90
CA LEU A 12 -6.48 34.45 7.35
C LEU A 12 -5.90 34.17 8.74
N PRO A 13 -6.72 33.75 9.73
CA PRO A 13 -6.19 33.31 11.01
C PRO A 13 -5.23 32.15 10.75
N LEU A 14 -3.95 32.34 11.12
CA LEU A 14 -2.95 31.29 11.06
C LEU A 14 -3.27 30.28 12.18
N SER A 15 -4.01 29.23 11.84
CA SER A 15 -4.19 28.10 12.75
C SER A 15 -2.83 27.41 12.90
N VAL A 16 -2.22 27.52 14.09
CA VAL A 16 -1.13 26.63 14.48
C VAL A 16 -1.72 25.22 14.56
N VAL A 17 -1.51 24.44 13.50
CA VAL A 17 -1.74 23.00 13.53
C VAL A 17 -0.56 22.43 14.30
N THR A 18 -0.79 22.02 15.54
CA THR A 18 0.16 21.17 16.26
C THR A 18 0.22 19.85 15.50
N ALA A 19 1.33 19.60 14.80
CA ALA A 19 1.57 18.33 14.12
C ALA A 19 1.86 17.27 15.18
N ASP A 20 0.82 16.57 15.62
CA ASP A 20 0.98 15.31 16.35
C ASP A 20 1.40 14.21 15.36
N ALA A 21 2.19 13.25 15.80
CA ALA A 21 2.62 12.13 14.98
C ALA A 21 1.40 11.24 14.67
N GLN A 22 0.79 11.41 13.50
CA GLN A 22 -0.37 10.63 13.09
C GLN A 22 0.06 9.33 12.42
N THR A 23 -0.51 8.21 12.88
CA THR A 23 -0.38 6.90 12.23
C THR A 23 -1.63 6.59 11.43
N ALA A 24 -1.48 6.24 10.15
CA ALA A 24 -2.55 5.73 9.30
C ALA A 24 -2.29 4.26 8.96
N THR A 25 -3.24 3.39 9.27
CA THR A 25 -3.15 1.95 9.00
C THR A 25 -4.11 1.56 7.89
N PHE A 26 -3.60 0.87 6.87
CA PHE A 26 -4.39 0.37 5.75
C PHE A 26 -4.44 -1.15 5.79
N ASN A 27 -5.65 -1.69 5.84
CA ASN A 27 -5.89 -3.13 5.78
C ASN A 27 -6.28 -3.55 4.36
N PHE A 28 -6.17 -4.84 4.06
CA PHE A 28 -6.58 -5.37 2.77
C PHE A 28 -8.09 -5.19 2.54
N THR A 29 -8.45 -4.58 1.42
CA THR A 29 -9.86 -4.35 1.01
C THR A 29 -10.24 -5.05 -0.30
N GLY A 30 -9.28 -5.71 -0.97
CA GLY A 30 -9.48 -6.24 -2.33
C GLY A 30 -9.28 -5.22 -3.45
N SER A 31 -9.02 -3.95 -3.12
CA SER A 31 -8.87 -2.87 -4.10
C SER A 31 -7.89 -1.79 -3.63
N MET A 32 -7.56 -0.86 -4.52
CA MET A 32 -6.76 0.31 -4.21
C MET A 32 -7.46 1.22 -3.20
N GLN A 33 -6.69 1.73 -2.24
CA GLN A 33 -7.09 2.78 -1.31
C GLN A 33 -6.26 4.04 -1.59
N THR A 34 -6.67 5.18 -1.02
CA THR A 34 -5.93 6.43 -1.16
C THR A 34 -5.62 7.04 0.19
N PHE A 35 -4.50 7.76 0.25
CA PHE A 35 -4.10 8.57 1.40
C PHE A 35 -3.76 9.97 0.93
N THR A 36 -4.39 10.99 1.52
CA THR A 36 -4.03 12.38 1.26
C THR A 36 -3.09 12.87 2.35
N VAL A 37 -1.89 13.28 1.95
CA VAL A 37 -0.86 13.80 2.85
C VAL A 37 -1.39 15.08 3.53
N PRO A 38 -1.36 15.16 4.87
CA PRO A 38 -1.81 16.35 5.59
C PRO A 38 -1.04 17.61 5.18
N CYS A 39 -1.68 18.77 5.31
CA CYS A 39 -1.00 20.04 5.10
C CYS A 39 0.19 20.18 6.06
N GLY A 40 1.32 20.67 5.54
CA GLY A 40 2.54 20.85 6.34
C GLY A 40 3.41 19.59 6.52
N VAL A 41 3.02 18.45 5.95
CA VAL A 41 3.83 17.22 5.93
C VAL A 41 4.58 17.10 4.61
N ASP A 42 5.90 16.95 4.68
CA ASP A 42 6.80 16.75 3.54
C ASP A 42 7.50 15.37 3.55
N THR A 43 7.31 14.61 4.63
CA THR A 43 7.91 13.29 4.83
C THR A 43 6.97 12.37 5.58
N VAL A 44 6.93 11.10 5.18
CA VAL A 44 6.20 10.04 5.91
C VAL A 44 7.09 8.84 6.10
N PHE A 45 7.03 8.23 7.29
CA PHE A 45 7.64 6.93 7.53
C PHE A 45 6.63 5.83 7.18
N VAL A 46 7.05 4.88 6.37
CA VAL A 46 6.19 3.81 5.85
C VAL A 46 6.71 2.49 6.33
N GLN A 47 5.80 1.63 6.79
CA GLN A 47 6.03 0.22 7.03
C GLN A 47 5.03 -0.58 6.22
N SER A 48 5.51 -1.55 5.46
CA SER A 48 4.71 -2.33 4.52
C SER A 48 4.99 -3.82 4.67
N TRP A 49 3.93 -4.61 4.73
CA TRP A 49 3.99 -6.07 4.79
C TRP A 49 3.25 -6.67 3.60
N GLY A 50 3.93 -7.49 2.82
CA GLY A 50 3.28 -8.32 1.81
C GLY A 50 2.38 -9.37 2.46
N ALA A 51 1.45 -9.91 1.70
CA ALA A 51 0.59 -10.98 2.17
C ALA A 51 1.26 -12.36 2.07
N GLN A 52 0.80 -13.29 2.91
CA GLN A 52 1.16 -14.69 2.82
C GLN A 52 0.55 -15.34 1.56
N GLY A 53 1.19 -16.38 1.01
CA GLY A 53 0.60 -17.25 -0.01
C GLY A 53 -0.53 -18.15 0.50
N GLY A 54 -1.25 -18.78 -0.41
CA GLY A 54 -2.21 -19.83 -0.09
C GLY A 54 -1.52 -21.10 0.39
N SER A 55 -2.19 -21.84 1.26
CA SER A 55 -1.78 -23.21 1.58
C SER A 55 -2.05 -24.14 0.40
N GLY A 56 -1.31 -25.24 0.30
CA GLY A 56 -1.68 -26.34 -0.60
C GLY A 56 -2.99 -27.00 -0.16
N ALA A 57 -3.68 -27.64 -1.10
CA ALA A 57 -4.89 -28.40 -0.80
C ALA A 57 -4.58 -29.60 0.11
N THR A 58 -5.56 -30.00 0.90
CA THR A 58 -5.52 -31.27 1.63
C THR A 58 -5.61 -32.42 0.63
N GLY A 59 -4.65 -33.35 0.68
CA GLY A 59 -4.59 -34.52 -0.20
C GLY A 59 -5.63 -35.59 0.15
N GLY A 60 -5.79 -36.59 -0.74
CA GLY A 60 -6.73 -37.70 -0.54
C GLY A 60 -6.43 -38.60 0.67
N ASN A 61 -5.24 -38.48 1.26
CA ASN A 61 -4.85 -39.11 2.53
C ASN A 61 -5.13 -38.22 3.75
N SER A 62 -5.92 -37.17 3.59
CA SER A 62 -6.20 -36.14 4.62
C SER A 62 -4.98 -35.35 5.10
N ALA A 63 -3.81 -35.50 4.47
CA ALA A 63 -2.65 -34.69 4.80
C ALA A 63 -2.85 -33.26 4.27
N SER A 64 -2.70 -32.27 5.15
CA SER A 64 -2.75 -30.86 4.76
C SER A 64 -1.60 -30.51 3.82
N GLY A 65 -1.90 -29.76 2.76
CA GLY A 65 -0.86 -29.18 1.94
C GLY A 65 0.00 -28.20 2.75
N GLY A 66 1.24 -27.97 2.30
CA GLY A 66 2.15 -27.05 2.96
C GLY A 66 1.56 -25.64 3.09
N SER A 67 1.87 -24.96 4.19
CA SER A 67 1.46 -23.57 4.39
C SER A 67 2.08 -22.66 3.33
N GLY A 68 1.34 -21.64 2.91
CA GLY A 68 1.86 -20.63 2.00
C GLY A 68 3.00 -19.82 2.63
N GLY A 69 3.98 -19.45 1.82
CA GLY A 69 5.11 -18.62 2.24
C GLY A 69 4.66 -17.28 2.81
N LEU A 70 5.36 -16.79 3.82
CA LEU A 70 5.05 -15.50 4.45
C LEU A 70 5.38 -14.33 3.51
N GLY A 71 4.66 -13.23 3.70
CA GLY A 71 4.96 -11.98 3.02
C GLY A 71 6.29 -11.37 3.46
N GLY A 72 6.88 -10.56 2.59
CA GLY A 72 8.03 -9.73 2.88
C GLY A 72 7.67 -8.50 3.70
N TYR A 73 8.69 -7.82 4.21
CA TYR A 73 8.57 -6.56 4.93
C TYR A 73 9.48 -5.51 4.30
N ALA A 74 9.01 -4.27 4.23
CA ALA A 74 9.80 -3.13 3.81
C ALA A 74 9.43 -1.90 4.66
N GLU A 75 10.42 -1.08 4.99
CA GLU A 75 10.19 0.21 5.63
C GLU A 75 11.10 1.30 5.07
N GLY A 76 10.72 2.56 5.25
CA GLY A 76 11.54 3.69 4.83
C GLY A 76 10.83 5.02 4.91
N TRP A 77 11.63 6.08 4.81
CA TRP A 77 11.13 7.45 4.67
C TRP A 77 10.79 7.75 3.21
N LEU A 78 9.59 8.27 2.97
CA LEU A 78 9.12 8.73 1.68
C LEU A 78 8.97 10.25 1.71
N LEU A 79 9.66 10.93 0.78
CA LEU A 79 9.44 12.35 0.52
C LEU A 79 8.07 12.52 -0.15
N VAL A 80 7.28 13.45 0.34
CA VAL A 80 5.93 13.77 -0.14
C VAL A 80 5.73 15.28 -0.25
N THR A 81 4.67 15.68 -0.94
CA THR A 81 4.21 17.07 -0.92
C THR A 81 2.93 17.21 -0.09
N PRO A 82 2.74 18.34 0.61
CA PRO A 82 1.48 18.61 1.29
C PRO A 82 0.28 18.48 0.33
N ALA A 83 -0.80 17.85 0.81
CA ALA A 83 -2.01 17.54 0.04
C ALA A 83 -1.82 16.57 -1.15
N GLN A 84 -0.64 15.94 -1.29
CA GLN A 84 -0.43 14.87 -2.27
C GLN A 84 -1.33 13.68 -1.99
N THR A 85 -1.93 13.11 -3.03
CA THR A 85 -2.60 11.81 -2.94
C THR A 85 -1.62 10.68 -3.25
N LEU A 86 -1.49 9.75 -2.32
CA LEU A 86 -0.77 8.48 -2.48
C LEU A 86 -1.77 7.36 -2.79
N ASN A 87 -1.41 6.48 -3.72
CA ASN A 87 -2.18 5.29 -4.02
C ASN A 87 -1.65 4.12 -3.19
N ILE A 88 -2.50 3.53 -2.36
CA ILE A 88 -2.14 2.50 -1.41
C ILE A 88 -2.70 1.16 -1.90
N PHE A 89 -1.81 0.18 -2.05
CA PHE A 89 -2.16 -1.19 -2.38
C PHE A 89 -1.71 -2.08 -1.21
N VAL A 90 -2.65 -2.79 -0.61
CA VAL A 90 -2.33 -3.79 0.43
C VAL A 90 -2.47 -5.16 -0.21
N GLY A 91 -1.45 -6.00 -0.07
CA GLY A 91 -1.41 -7.35 -0.64
C GLY A 91 -2.52 -8.22 -0.07
N GLY A 92 -3.14 -9.02 -0.93
CA GLY A 92 -4.11 -10.04 -0.53
C GLY A 92 -3.43 -11.41 -0.38
N GLN A 93 -3.91 -12.22 0.57
CA GLN A 93 -3.43 -13.60 0.69
C GLN A 93 -3.79 -14.41 -0.56
N GLY A 94 -2.89 -15.29 -0.99
CA GLY A 94 -3.17 -16.27 -2.04
C GLY A 94 -4.13 -17.36 -1.57
N ALA A 95 -4.83 -18.00 -2.50
CA ALA A 95 -5.68 -19.17 -2.26
C ALA A 95 -5.15 -20.37 -3.04
N THR A 96 -5.82 -21.52 -2.94
CA THR A 96 -5.50 -22.70 -3.72
C THR A 96 -6.38 -22.75 -4.98
N PRO A 97 -5.86 -22.54 -6.20
CA PRO A 97 -4.51 -22.10 -6.57
C PRO A 97 -4.40 -20.59 -6.87
N THR A 98 -5.44 -19.80 -6.61
CA THR A 98 -5.52 -18.40 -7.03
C THR A 98 -4.45 -17.53 -6.37
N ALA A 99 -3.80 -16.67 -7.15
CA ALA A 99 -2.89 -15.65 -6.64
C ALA A 99 -3.57 -14.66 -5.69
N GLY A 100 -2.78 -14.14 -4.76
CA GLY A 100 -3.14 -12.98 -3.95
C GLY A 100 -3.20 -11.70 -4.76
N PHE A 101 -4.00 -10.74 -4.30
CA PHE A 101 -4.16 -9.43 -4.94
C PHE A 101 -2.82 -8.69 -5.03
N ASN A 102 -2.58 -8.01 -6.16
CA ASN A 102 -1.40 -7.16 -6.40
C ASN A 102 -0.06 -7.92 -6.54
N GLY A 103 0.00 -8.87 -7.48
CA GLY A 103 1.28 -9.39 -8.00
C GLY A 103 1.74 -10.77 -7.50
N GLY A 104 0.83 -11.58 -6.93
CA GLY A 104 1.09 -13.01 -6.70
C GLY A 104 1.00 -13.85 -7.99
N GLY A 105 1.65 -15.02 -8.02
CA GLY A 105 1.46 -16.01 -9.09
C GLY A 105 0.45 -17.09 -8.69
N ASN A 106 -0.32 -17.63 -9.64
CA ASN A 106 -1.15 -18.80 -9.36
C ASN A 106 -0.28 -20.00 -9.00
N GLY A 107 -0.81 -20.90 -8.18
CA GLY A 107 -0.18 -22.20 -7.91
C GLY A 107 0.03 -22.97 -9.22
N GLY A 108 1.14 -23.69 -9.32
CA GLY A 108 1.49 -24.44 -10.54
C GLY A 108 0.55 -25.62 -10.86
N SER A 109 -0.38 -25.95 -9.96
CA SER A 109 -1.44 -26.93 -10.15
C SER A 109 -2.65 -26.58 -9.28
N GLN A 110 -3.81 -27.21 -9.51
CA GLN A 110 -5.05 -26.95 -8.77
C GLN A 110 -4.94 -27.18 -7.25
N ASN A 111 -3.94 -27.96 -6.81
CA ASN A 111 -3.71 -28.26 -5.39
C ASN A 111 -2.55 -27.44 -4.80
N ALA A 112 -1.84 -26.66 -5.61
CA ALA A 112 -0.76 -25.81 -5.12
C ALA A 112 -1.33 -24.45 -4.68
N GLY A 113 -0.87 -23.94 -3.54
CA GLY A 113 -1.22 -22.59 -3.11
C GLY A 113 -0.65 -21.52 -4.05
N GLY A 114 -1.44 -20.50 -4.36
CA GLY A 114 -1.01 -19.31 -5.07
C GLY A 114 -0.13 -18.41 -4.18
N GLY A 115 0.76 -17.64 -4.81
CA GLY A 115 1.60 -16.67 -4.13
C GLY A 115 0.81 -15.52 -3.52
N GLY A 116 1.31 -14.99 -2.40
CA GLY A 116 0.74 -13.81 -1.75
C GLY A 116 0.97 -12.54 -2.55
N GLY A 117 0.10 -11.56 -2.31
CA GLY A 117 0.14 -10.23 -2.90
C GLY A 117 1.18 -9.30 -2.32
N ALA A 118 1.68 -8.35 -3.11
CA ALA A 118 2.54 -7.28 -2.61
C ALA A 118 1.73 -6.15 -1.96
N SER A 119 2.30 -5.52 -0.94
CA SER A 119 1.82 -4.23 -0.41
C SER A 119 2.76 -3.11 -0.86
N ASP A 120 2.22 -2.06 -1.48
CA ASP A 120 3.02 -0.98 -2.05
C ASP A 120 2.30 0.38 -2.03
N ILE A 121 3.12 1.44 -2.11
CA ILE A 121 2.66 2.80 -2.36
C ILE A 121 3.06 3.19 -3.78
N ARG A 122 2.14 3.83 -4.52
CA ARG A 122 2.40 4.38 -5.86
C ARG A 122 2.18 5.88 -5.91
N VAL A 123 3.07 6.56 -6.63
CA VAL A 123 3.06 8.01 -6.83
C VAL A 123 3.09 8.33 -8.33
N GLY A 124 2.31 9.32 -8.77
CA GLY A 124 2.27 9.73 -10.19
C GLY A 124 1.49 8.79 -11.10
N GLY A 125 0.88 7.74 -10.56
CA GLY A 125 0.05 6.79 -11.31
C GLY A 125 -0.27 5.54 -10.51
N THR A 126 -0.99 4.60 -11.14
CA THR A 126 -1.42 3.34 -10.53
C THR A 126 -0.76 2.11 -11.15
N ALA A 127 0.10 2.25 -12.17
CA ALA A 127 0.85 1.12 -12.74
C ALA A 127 1.99 0.65 -11.82
N GLU A 128 2.42 -0.60 -11.93
CA GLU A 128 3.49 -1.17 -11.08
C GLU A 128 4.83 -0.42 -11.16
N ALA A 129 5.12 0.22 -12.30
CA ALA A 129 6.30 1.06 -12.48
C ALA A 129 6.31 2.31 -11.58
N ASN A 130 5.18 2.67 -10.97
CA ASN A 130 5.04 3.82 -10.07
C ASN A 130 5.28 3.46 -8.59
N ARG A 131 5.64 2.21 -8.30
CA ARG A 131 5.92 1.74 -6.93
C ARG A 131 7.12 2.48 -6.34
N VAL A 132 6.93 3.14 -5.20
CA VAL A 132 7.99 3.87 -4.48
C VAL A 132 8.46 3.15 -3.22
N ILE A 133 7.61 2.33 -2.61
CA ILE A 133 7.94 1.40 -1.51
C ILE A 133 7.14 0.12 -1.77
N THR A 134 7.75 -1.06 -1.62
CA THR A 134 7.10 -2.35 -1.91
C THR A 134 7.57 -3.46 -0.99
N ALA A 135 6.62 -4.19 -0.43
CA ALA A 135 6.84 -5.44 0.28
C ALA A 135 6.15 -6.57 -0.49
N GLY A 136 6.96 -7.41 -1.14
CA GLY A 136 6.50 -8.56 -1.94
C GLY A 136 6.39 -9.85 -1.11
N THR A 137 6.69 -10.99 -1.73
CA THR A 137 6.80 -12.29 -1.05
C THR A 137 8.21 -12.51 -0.49
N ARG A 138 8.32 -13.16 0.69
CA ARG A 138 9.63 -13.51 1.27
C ARG A 138 10.11 -14.83 0.69
N ARG A 139 11.26 -14.81 -0.01
CA ARG A 139 11.94 -16.05 -0.41
C ARG A 139 12.62 -16.64 0.84
N LEU A 140 12.24 -17.86 1.21
CA LEU A 140 12.96 -18.66 2.21
C LEU A 140 14.17 -19.34 1.55
#